data_AF-A0A2H0QHB8-F1
#
_entry.id   AF-A0A2H0QHB8-F1
#
_cell.length_a   1.000
_cell.length_b   1.000
_cell.length_c   1.000
_cell.angle_alpha   90.00
_cell.angle_beta   90.00
_cell.angle_gamma   90.00
#
_symmetry.space_group_name_H-M   'P 1'
#
loop_
_entity.id
_entity.type
_entity.pdbx_description
1 polymer ?
#
loop_
_entity_poly.entity_id
_entity_poly.type
_entity_poly.pdbx_seq_one_letter_code
_entity_poly.pdbx_strand_id
1 'polypeptide(L)'
;MNALKRILLLLPLLFVSCSGNQTKQIEIEKREVRDVHTKDDMVNRTREILEKSGLSADQKEKFLELHGQMIFKMNQMNEEFHKLKILLFKEMTKKKRNRSKINEITRQIKKLHNEKLTIMLGSLEKVDKILGDKSMSIYQEDWFLEHIKP
;
A
#
# COMPACT_ATOMS: atom_id res chain seq x y z
N MET A 1 21.75 44.33 27.10
CA MET A 1 20.60 43.39 27.12
C MET A 1 20.05 43.17 25.70
N ASN A 2 20.80 42.52 24.79
CA ASN A 2 20.33 42.33 23.38
C ASN A 2 20.91 41.12 22.62
N ALA A 3 21.83 40.33 23.21
CA ALA A 3 22.37 39.12 22.56
C ALA A 3 21.55 37.86 22.93
N LEU A 4 21.16 37.72 24.20
CA LEU A 4 20.42 36.56 24.71
C LEU A 4 19.03 36.39 24.06
N LYS A 5 18.36 37.50 23.72
CA LYS A 5 17.04 37.49 23.05
C LYS A 5 17.10 37.07 21.57
N ARG A 6 18.27 37.17 20.91
CA ARG A 6 18.42 36.78 19.49
C ARG A 6 18.67 35.28 19.30
N ILE A 7 19.29 34.62 20.28
CA ILE A 7 19.52 33.17 20.26
C ILE A 7 18.21 32.40 20.49
N LEU A 8 17.30 32.95 21.31
CA LEU A 8 16.01 32.32 21.62
C LEU A 8 15.03 32.26 20.43
N LEU A 9 15.26 33.05 19.37
CA LEU A 9 14.41 33.12 18.18
C LEU A 9 14.79 32.09 17.08
N LEU A 10 15.92 31.39 17.20
CA LEU A 10 16.38 30.40 16.22
C LEU A 10 16.11 28.94 16.63
N LEU A 11 15.71 28.70 17.89
CA LEU A 11 15.42 27.36 18.40
C LEU A 11 14.20 26.65 17.78
N PRO A 12 13.11 27.32 17.34
CA PRO A 12 11.94 26.61 16.81
C PRO A 12 12.11 26.12 15.36
N LEU A 13 13.18 26.48 14.64
CA LEU A 13 13.42 26.05 13.25
C LEU A 13 14.00 24.62 13.12
N LEU A 14 14.45 24.02 14.23
CA LEU A 14 15.05 22.68 14.23
C LEU A 14 14.01 21.53 14.28
N PHE A 15 12.73 21.83 14.51
CA PHE A 15 11.68 20.82 14.68
C PHE A 15 10.81 20.56 13.43
N VAL A 16 11.09 21.19 12.29
CA VAL A 16 10.21 21.10 11.09
C VAL A 16 10.58 19.94 10.14
N SER A 17 11.63 19.15 10.40
CA SER A 17 12.19 18.23 9.39
C SER A 17 11.81 16.73 9.53
N CYS A 18 11.00 16.32 10.51
CA CYS A 18 10.72 14.89 10.70
C CYS A 18 9.87 14.24 9.58
N SER A 19 8.99 14.98 8.90
CA SER A 19 8.13 14.41 7.84
C SER A 19 8.90 14.09 6.55
N GLY A 20 9.99 14.80 6.26
CA GLY A 20 10.81 14.55 5.07
C GLY A 20 11.63 13.26 5.15
N ASN A 21 11.88 12.75 6.35
CA ASN A 21 12.69 11.55 6.56
C ASN A 21 11.90 10.26 6.29
N GLN A 22 10.63 10.21 6.73
CA GLN A 22 9.76 9.04 6.54
C GLN A 22 9.49 8.75 5.05
N THR A 23 9.22 9.78 4.25
CA THR A 23 9.02 9.62 2.81
C THR A 23 10.26 9.06 2.11
N LYS A 24 11.46 9.52 2.50
CA LYS A 24 12.72 9.01 1.95
C LYS A 24 12.95 7.55 2.35
N GLN A 25 12.66 7.20 3.60
CA GLN A 25 12.80 5.84 4.11
C GLN A 25 11.86 4.88 3.36
N ILE A 26 10.60 5.25 3.16
CA ILE A 26 9.64 4.45 2.35
C ILE A 26 10.17 4.22 0.93
N GLU A 27 10.75 5.24 0.30
CA GLU A 27 11.32 5.09 -1.06
C GLU A 27 12.58 4.23 -1.10
N ILE A 28 13.35 4.16 -0.02
CA ILE A 28 14.48 3.24 0.12
C ILE A 28 13.96 1.81 0.28
N GLU A 29 13.10 1.56 1.27
CA GLU A 29 12.50 0.25 1.55
C GLU A 29 11.77 -0.31 0.32
N LYS A 30 11.08 0.55 -0.44
CA LYS A 30 10.40 0.16 -1.68
C LYS A 30 11.36 -0.35 -2.76
N ARG A 31 12.59 0.16 -2.83
CA ARG A 31 13.62 -0.32 -3.78
C ARG A 31 14.22 -1.65 -3.34
N GLU A 32 14.17 -1.93 -2.05
CA GLU A 32 14.70 -3.17 -1.45
C GLU A 32 13.67 -4.31 -1.52
N VAL A 33 12.39 -3.99 -1.65
CA VAL A 33 11.37 -4.98 -2.01
C VAL A 33 11.61 -5.44 -3.45
N ARG A 34 12.00 -6.71 -3.61
CA ARG A 34 12.10 -7.39 -4.92
C ARG A 34 10.84 -7.15 -5.76
N ASP A 35 11.03 -6.97 -7.07
CA ASP A 35 9.94 -6.74 -8.01
C ASP A 35 8.82 -7.79 -7.88
N VAL A 36 7.58 -7.30 -7.83
CA VAL A 36 6.35 -8.09 -7.76
C VAL A 36 5.58 -7.86 -9.06
N HIS A 37 5.57 -8.85 -9.96
CA HIS A 37 4.95 -8.73 -11.28
C HIS A 37 3.57 -9.38 -11.35
N THR A 38 3.35 -10.43 -10.56
CA THR A 38 2.13 -11.22 -10.56
C THR A 38 1.47 -11.26 -9.18
N LYS A 39 0.22 -11.75 -9.14
CA LYS A 39 -0.48 -11.99 -7.89
C LYS A 39 0.20 -13.11 -7.08
N ASP A 40 0.73 -14.10 -7.77
CA ASP A 40 1.42 -15.22 -7.13
C ASP A 40 2.73 -14.75 -6.51
N ASP A 41 3.46 -13.84 -7.17
CA ASP A 41 4.65 -13.18 -6.60
C ASP A 41 4.30 -12.46 -5.30
N MET A 42 3.19 -11.71 -5.29
CA MET A 42 2.72 -10.99 -4.12
C MET A 42 2.41 -11.95 -2.97
N VAL A 43 1.64 -13.01 -3.24
CA VAL A 43 1.28 -14.00 -2.21
C VAL A 43 2.51 -14.73 -1.67
N ASN A 44 3.42 -15.16 -2.54
CA ASN A 44 4.65 -15.83 -2.12
C ASN A 44 5.53 -14.91 -1.30
N ARG A 45 5.68 -13.65 -1.69
CA ARG A 45 6.46 -12.67 -0.94
C ARG A 45 5.83 -12.37 0.43
N THR A 46 4.51 -12.29 0.51
CA THR A 46 3.80 -12.18 1.79
C THR A 46 4.07 -13.39 2.68
N ARG A 47 4.07 -14.61 2.14
CA ARG A 47 4.43 -15.81 2.92
C ARG A 47 5.85 -15.74 3.45
N GLU A 48 6.83 -15.41 2.61
CA GLU A 48 8.23 -15.27 3.04
C GLU A 48 8.41 -14.26 4.18
N ILE A 49 7.71 -13.12 4.10
CA ILE A 49 7.73 -12.09 5.16
C ILE A 49 7.15 -12.66 6.47
N LEU A 50 6.01 -13.36 6.39
CA LEU A 50 5.38 -13.95 7.56
C LEU A 50 6.21 -15.09 8.15
N GLU A 51 6.82 -15.94 7.34
CA GLU A 51 7.67 -17.04 7.80
C GLU A 51 8.82 -16.52 8.66
N LYS A 52 9.46 -15.43 8.23
CA LYS A 52 10.58 -14.78 8.93
C LYS A 52 10.15 -13.85 10.05
N SER A 53 8.85 -13.64 10.24
CA SER A 53 8.34 -12.84 11.34
C SER A 53 8.27 -13.63 12.65
N GLY A 54 8.35 -12.91 13.78
CA GLY A 54 8.10 -13.44 15.12
C GLY A 54 6.64 -13.74 15.45
N LEU A 55 5.74 -13.78 14.45
CA LEU A 55 4.32 -14.09 14.66
C LEU A 55 4.12 -15.57 15.02
N SER A 56 3.04 -15.85 15.76
CA SER A 56 2.59 -17.23 16.00
C SER A 56 2.02 -17.87 14.72
N ALA A 57 1.96 -19.19 14.68
CA ALA A 57 1.37 -19.94 13.56
C ALA A 57 -0.07 -19.47 13.27
N ASP A 58 -0.91 -19.37 14.31
CA ASP A 58 -2.29 -18.88 14.21
C ASP A 58 -2.39 -17.46 13.63
N GLN A 59 -1.45 -16.57 13.98
CA GLN A 59 -1.42 -15.20 13.44
C GLN A 59 -1.04 -15.20 11.97
N LYS A 60 -0.05 -16.02 11.58
CA LYS A 60 0.37 -16.17 10.17
C LYS A 60 -0.77 -16.73 9.34
N GLU A 61 -1.48 -17.74 9.84
CA GLU A 61 -2.63 -18.35 9.16
C GLU A 61 -3.76 -17.34 8.96
N LYS A 62 -4.18 -16.64 10.02
CA LYS A 62 -5.22 -15.60 9.95
C LYS A 62 -4.83 -14.45 9.01
N PHE A 63 -3.56 -14.06 8.99
CA PHE A 63 -3.06 -13.07 8.05
C PHE A 63 -3.21 -13.57 6.61
N LEU A 64 -2.73 -14.78 6.31
CA LEU A 64 -2.77 -15.35 4.96
C LEU A 64 -4.21 -15.55 4.47
N GLU A 65 -5.12 -15.98 5.34
CA GLU A 65 -6.54 -16.09 5.03
C GLU A 65 -7.11 -14.72 4.62
N LEU A 66 -6.88 -13.69 5.44
CA LEU A 66 -7.36 -12.34 5.18
C LEU A 66 -6.76 -11.76 3.90
N HIS A 67 -5.47 -11.97 3.67
CA HIS A 67 -4.79 -11.58 2.44
C HIS A 67 -5.40 -12.29 1.22
N GLY A 68 -5.68 -13.59 1.31
CA GLY A 68 -6.34 -14.36 0.25
C GLY A 68 -7.74 -13.83 -0.08
N GLN A 69 -8.56 -13.55 0.95
CA GLN A 69 -9.89 -12.95 0.76
C GLN A 69 -9.82 -11.58 0.10
N MET A 70 -8.84 -10.75 0.47
CA MET A 70 -8.61 -9.44 -0.13
C MET A 70 -8.26 -9.59 -1.62
N ILE A 71 -7.29 -10.45 -1.96
CA ILE A 71 -6.87 -10.69 -3.36
C ILE A 71 -8.04 -11.21 -4.19
N PHE A 72 -8.83 -12.15 -3.66
CA PHE A 72 -10.01 -12.66 -4.34
C PHE A 72 -11.01 -11.55 -4.69
N LYS A 73 -11.37 -10.69 -3.72
CA LYS A 73 -12.26 -9.54 -3.96
C LYS A 73 -11.69 -8.57 -4.97
N MET A 74 -10.40 -8.25 -4.87
CA MET A 74 -9.73 -7.37 -5.83
C MET A 74 -9.74 -7.93 -7.25
N ASN A 75 -9.69 -9.26 -7.41
CA ASN A 75 -9.76 -9.90 -8.72
C ASN A 75 -11.11 -9.71 -9.38
N GLN A 76 -12.20 -9.93 -8.64
CA GLN A 76 -13.55 -9.70 -9.13
C GLN A 76 -13.74 -8.24 -9.58
N MET A 77 -13.18 -7.29 -8.83
CA MET A 77 -13.24 -5.87 -9.20
C MET A 77 -12.38 -5.52 -10.41
N ASN A 78 -11.20 -6.15 -10.57
CA ASN A 78 -10.35 -5.94 -11.73
C ASN A 78 -11.03 -6.39 -13.03
N GLU A 79 -11.82 -7.47 -13.00
CA GLU A 79 -12.60 -7.92 -14.16
C GLU A 79 -13.60 -6.85 -14.62
N GLU A 80 -14.35 -6.28 -13.68
CA GLU A 80 -15.30 -5.20 -13.99
C GLU A 80 -14.58 -3.94 -14.49
N PHE A 81 -13.47 -3.60 -13.87
CA PHE A 81 -12.61 -2.49 -14.30
C PHE A 81 -12.10 -2.68 -15.73
N HIS A 82 -11.73 -3.90 -16.13
CA HIS A 82 -11.33 -4.21 -17.50
C HIS A 82 -12.49 -4.07 -18.50
N LYS A 83 -13.70 -4.54 -18.14
CA LYS A 83 -14.91 -4.36 -18.97
C LYS A 83 -15.20 -2.88 -19.21
N LEU A 84 -15.13 -2.05 -18.16
CA LEU A 84 -15.34 -0.62 -18.27
C LEU A 84 -14.27 0.08 -19.10
N LYS A 85 -12.99 -0.31 -18.98
CA LYS A 85 -11.91 0.19 -19.85
C LYS A 85 -12.16 -0.12 -21.33
N ILE A 86 -12.53 -1.36 -21.64
CA ILE A 86 -12.87 -1.77 -23.01
C ILE A 86 -14.06 -0.95 -23.53
N LEU A 87 -15.09 -0.76 -22.69
CA LEU A 87 -16.27 0.04 -23.04
C LEU A 87 -15.92 1.52 -23.28
N LEU A 88 -15.02 2.08 -22.49
CA LEU A 88 -14.50 3.44 -22.67
C LEU A 88 -13.78 3.57 -24.02
N PHE A 89 -12.86 2.66 -24.32
CA PHE A 89 -12.14 2.65 -25.59
C PHE A 89 -13.10 2.50 -26.78
N LYS A 90 -14.07 1.60 -26.68
CA LYS A 90 -15.13 1.43 -27.70
C LYS A 90 -15.93 2.70 -27.92
N GLU A 91 -16.22 3.48 -26.87
CA GLU A 91 -16.94 4.74 -27.02
C GLU A 91 -16.07 5.85 -27.62
N MET A 92 -14.77 5.87 -27.28
CA MET A 92 -13.80 6.84 -27.81
C MET A 92 -13.51 6.67 -29.30
N THR A 93 -13.63 5.45 -29.84
CA THR A 93 -13.41 5.14 -31.26
C THR A 93 -14.61 5.42 -32.17
N LYS A 94 -15.77 5.77 -31.61
CA LYS A 94 -16.96 6.11 -32.42
C LYS A 94 -16.82 7.45 -33.13
N LYS A 95 -17.35 7.54 -34.36
CA LYS A 95 -17.43 8.78 -35.15
C LYS A 95 -18.17 9.90 -34.41
N LYS A 96 -19.27 9.57 -33.72
CA LYS A 96 -20.00 10.49 -32.83
C LYS A 96 -19.94 9.95 -31.41
N ARG A 97 -19.10 10.55 -30.57
CA ARG A 97 -18.89 10.15 -29.18
C ARG A 97 -20.06 10.58 -28.31
N ASN A 98 -20.56 9.68 -27.45
CA ASN A 98 -21.52 10.05 -26.42
C ASN A 98 -20.78 10.50 -25.15
N ARG A 99 -20.70 11.82 -24.93
CA ARG A 99 -20.02 12.43 -23.77
C ARG A 99 -20.64 12.01 -22.44
N SER A 100 -21.97 11.91 -22.35
CA SER A 100 -22.65 11.46 -21.14
C SER A 100 -22.24 10.03 -20.78
N LYS A 101 -22.21 9.14 -21.77
CA LYS A 101 -21.75 7.76 -21.57
C LYS A 101 -20.27 7.66 -21.17
N ILE A 102 -19.39 8.46 -21.77
CA ILE A 102 -17.97 8.53 -21.38
C ILE A 102 -17.82 8.98 -19.92
N ASN A 103 -18.57 10.01 -19.51
CA ASN A 103 -18.55 10.51 -18.14
C ASN A 103 -19.04 9.46 -17.15
N GLU A 104 -20.11 8.74 -17.51
CA GLU A 104 -20.65 7.67 -16.67
C GLU A 104 -19.67 6.50 -16.52
N ILE A 105 -19.05 6.04 -17.62
CA ILE A 105 -18.02 4.99 -17.55
C ILE A 105 -16.83 5.44 -16.69
N THR A 106 -16.36 6.68 -16.87
CA THR A 106 -15.28 7.26 -16.07
C THR A 106 -15.63 7.31 -14.58
N ARG A 107 -16.87 7.68 -14.25
CA ARG A 107 -17.37 7.71 -12.87
C ARG A 107 -17.35 6.31 -12.24
N GLN A 108 -17.81 5.30 -12.97
CA GLN A 108 -17.81 3.90 -12.50
C GLN A 108 -16.38 3.38 -12.30
N ILE A 109 -15.45 3.68 -13.21
CA ILE A 109 -14.02 3.34 -13.07
C ILE A 109 -13.44 3.95 -11.79
N LYS A 110 -13.69 5.24 -11.54
CA LYS A 110 -13.22 5.92 -10.32
C LYS A 110 -13.82 5.29 -9.06
N LYS A 111 -15.12 4.99 -9.09
CA LYS A 111 -15.83 4.34 -7.97
C LYS A 111 -15.19 2.99 -7.62
N LEU A 112 -14.97 2.12 -8.61
CA LEU A 112 -14.33 0.81 -8.39
C LEU A 112 -12.90 0.95 -7.85
N HIS A 113 -12.14 1.94 -8.33
CA HIS A 113 -10.79 2.17 -7.83
C HIS A 113 -10.80 2.59 -6.35
N ASN A 114 -11.73 3.48 -5.97
CA ASN A 114 -11.89 3.90 -4.60
C ASN A 114 -12.32 2.74 -3.69
N GLU A 115 -13.30 1.94 -4.12
CA GLU A 115 -13.73 0.75 -3.39
C GLU A 115 -12.58 -0.26 -3.20
N LYS A 116 -11.71 -0.41 -4.21
CA LYS A 116 -10.55 -1.31 -4.13
C LYS A 116 -9.58 -0.84 -3.04
N LEU A 117 -9.34 0.47 -2.96
CA LEU A 117 -8.52 1.06 -1.89
C LEU A 117 -9.18 0.87 -0.53
N THR A 118 -10.49 1.10 -0.42
CA THR A 118 -11.23 0.87 0.83
C THR A 118 -11.12 -0.58 1.31
N ILE A 119 -11.24 -1.56 0.43
CA ILE A 119 -11.07 -2.98 0.78
C ILE A 119 -9.64 -3.28 1.22
N MET A 120 -8.64 -2.73 0.54
CA MET A 120 -7.22 -2.89 0.89
C MET A 120 -6.96 -2.36 2.30
N LEU A 121 -7.30 -1.09 2.53
CA LEU A 121 -7.05 -0.42 3.80
C LEU A 121 -7.85 -1.04 4.94
N GLY A 122 -9.12 -1.37 4.71
CA GLY A 122 -9.94 -2.07 5.72
C GLY A 122 -9.48 -3.50 6.01
N SER A 123 -8.74 -4.14 5.09
CA SER A 123 -8.08 -5.42 5.37
C SER A 123 -6.81 -5.22 6.20
N LEU A 124 -6.04 -4.16 5.97
CA LEU A 124 -4.88 -3.82 6.80
C LEU A 124 -5.28 -3.50 8.25
N GLU A 125 -6.39 -2.79 8.46
CA GLU A 125 -6.94 -2.56 9.81
C GLU A 125 -7.32 -3.85 10.54
N LYS A 126 -7.76 -4.88 9.80
CA LYS A 126 -8.06 -6.20 10.38
C LYS A 126 -6.80 -6.99 10.66
N VAL A 127 -5.78 -6.86 9.81
CA VAL A 127 -4.44 -7.41 10.07
C VAL A 127 -3.91 -6.86 11.38
N ASP A 128 -3.96 -5.55 11.60
CA ASP A 128 -3.47 -4.92 12.83
C ASP A 128 -4.07 -5.56 14.10
N LYS A 129 -5.39 -5.84 14.08
CA LYS A 129 -6.08 -6.57 15.15
C LYS A 129 -5.60 -8.02 15.34
N ILE A 130 -5.18 -8.70 14.27
CA ILE A 130 -4.62 -10.06 14.31
C ILE A 130 -3.21 -10.03 14.91
N LEU A 131 -2.42 -9.00 14.58
CA LEU A 131 -1.04 -8.86 15.06
C LEU A 131 -0.97 -8.42 16.52
N GLY A 132 -1.93 -7.60 16.99
CA GLY A 132 -1.99 -7.07 18.37
C GLY A 132 -0.87 -6.07 18.70
N ASP A 133 -0.93 -5.43 19.87
CA ASP A 133 0.02 -4.37 20.32
C ASP A 133 1.51 -4.80 20.35
N LYS A 134 1.80 -6.10 20.29
CA LYS A 134 3.18 -6.60 20.18
C LYS A 134 3.80 -6.38 18.79
N SER A 135 3.03 -5.94 17.78
CA SER A 135 3.51 -5.68 16.42
C SER A 135 4.64 -4.65 16.35
N MET A 136 4.72 -3.72 17.33
CA MET A 136 5.76 -2.69 17.38
C MET A 136 7.20 -3.22 17.61
N SER A 137 7.40 -4.50 17.92
CA SER A 137 8.76 -5.07 18.12
C SER A 137 9.09 -6.29 17.24
N ILE A 138 8.28 -6.59 16.21
CA ILE A 138 8.39 -7.85 15.45
C ILE A 138 9.32 -7.74 14.23
N TYR A 139 9.62 -6.53 13.78
CA TYR A 139 10.68 -6.27 12.81
C TYR A 139 11.99 -5.98 13.57
N GLN A 140 12.80 -7.01 13.81
CA GLN A 140 14.23 -6.81 14.06
C GLN A 140 14.87 -6.57 12.69
N GLU A 141 15.28 -5.33 12.44
CA GLU A 141 15.72 -4.76 11.14
C GLU A 141 16.90 -5.49 10.48
N ASP A 142 17.60 -6.38 11.20
CA ASP A 142 18.91 -6.87 10.77
C ASP A 142 18.86 -7.80 9.54
N TRP A 143 17.87 -8.69 9.41
CA TRP A 143 17.91 -9.73 8.36
C TRP A 143 17.43 -9.25 6.97
N PHE A 144 16.62 -8.19 6.90
CA PHE A 144 16.12 -7.65 5.63
C PHE A 144 17.27 -7.08 4.78
N LEU A 145 18.31 -6.58 5.46
CA LEU A 145 19.51 -6.00 4.87
C LEU A 145 20.66 -7.02 4.70
N GLU A 146 20.64 -8.15 5.40
CA GLU A 146 21.74 -9.13 5.38
C GLU A 146 21.89 -9.90 4.05
N HIS A 147 20.87 -9.89 3.19
CA HIS A 147 20.97 -10.45 1.84
C HIS A 147 21.39 -9.39 0.79
N ILE A 148 21.80 -8.21 1.25
CA ILE A 148 22.31 -7.11 0.45
C ILE A 148 23.83 -7.05 0.64
N LYS A 149 24.54 -7.96 -0.03
CA LYS A 149 25.92 -7.70 -0.45
C LYS A 149 26.00 -7.84 -1.98
N PRO A 150 26.73 -6.95 -2.66
CA PRO A 150 26.84 -6.92 -4.12
C PRO A 150 27.39 -8.23 -4.69
#